data_AF-A0A4R8IK66-F1
#
_entry.id   AF-A0A4R8IK66-F1
#
_cell.length_a   1.000
_cell.length_b   1.000
_cell.length_c   1.000
_cell.angle_alpha   90.00
_cell.angle_beta   90.00
_cell.angle_gamma   90.00
#
_symmetry.space_group_name_H-M   'P 1'
#
loop_
_entity.id
_entity.type
_entity.pdbx_description
1 polymer ?
#
loop_
_entity_poly.entity_id
_entity_poly.type
_entity_poly.pdbx_seq_one_letter_code
_entity_poly.pdbx_strand_id
1 'polypeptide(L)'
;MTTRYLKILEYLMIAAGAGVAFLSAFEPQPAGVFYLHAGILLVGLLPYFIYSFAVALMDRALVTVHGVVLLAIHIWMVSAVRFATTEAYGVSMLVYGPVVLSLLLIPLVILALRRPWGVEASE
;
A
#
# COMPACT_ATOMS: atom_id res chain seq x y z
N MET A 1 22.72 1.70 -14.15
CA MET A 1 22.66 2.62 -12.99
C MET A 1 21.22 2.85 -12.48
N THR A 2 20.17 2.53 -13.23
CA THR A 2 18.76 2.87 -12.95
C THR A 2 18.00 1.90 -12.02
N THR A 3 18.28 0.59 -12.06
CA THR A 3 17.52 -0.45 -11.34
C THR A 3 17.63 -0.34 -9.82
N ARG A 4 18.84 -0.09 -9.29
CA ARG A 4 19.06 0.06 -7.84
C ARG A 4 18.25 1.20 -7.21
N TYR A 5 18.11 2.33 -7.89
CA TYR A 5 17.32 3.46 -7.39
C TYR A 5 15.82 3.17 -7.41
N LEU A 6 15.32 2.47 -8.43
CA LEU A 6 13.93 2.04 -8.49
C LEU A 6 13.61 1.07 -7.34
N LYS A 7 14.50 0.13 -7.05
CA LYS A 7 14.33 -0.80 -5.93
C LYS A 7 14.25 -0.09 -4.58
N ILE A 8 15.15 0.87 -4.33
CA ILE A 8 15.09 1.70 -3.12
C ILE A 8 13.75 2.44 -3.05
N LEU A 9 13.31 3.03 -4.16
CA LEU A 9 12.05 3.76 -4.24
C LEU A 9 10.85 2.84 -3.91
N GLU A 10 10.82 1.62 -4.42
CA GLU A 10 9.77 0.63 -4.16
C GLU A 10 9.68 0.26 -2.67
N TYR A 11 10.83 0.06 -2.00
CA TYR A 11 10.85 -0.14 -0.56
C TYR A 11 10.41 1.10 0.22
N LEU A 12 10.76 2.30 -0.25
CA LEU A 12 10.25 3.55 0.32
C LEU A 12 8.72 3.66 0.17
N MET A 13 8.15 3.19 -0.94
CA MET A 13 6.68 3.15 -1.11
C MET A 13 6.02 2.19 -0.12
N ILE A 14 6.63 1.04 0.18
CA ILE A 14 6.14 0.13 1.22
C ILE A 14 6.18 0.81 2.59
N ALA A 15 7.30 1.45 2.94
CA ALA A 15 7.45 2.15 4.22
C ALA A 15 6.46 3.32 4.35
N ALA A 16 6.33 4.15 3.31
CA ALA A 16 5.35 5.23 3.26
C ALA A 16 3.92 4.69 3.38
N GLY A 17 3.62 3.59 2.69
CA GLY A 17 2.35 2.89 2.76
C GLY A 17 2.01 2.39 4.16
N ALA A 18 2.98 1.81 4.87
CA ALA A 18 2.83 1.41 6.26
C ALA A 18 2.57 2.63 7.17
N GLY A 19 3.21 3.77 6.91
CA GLY A 19 2.91 5.04 7.58
C GLY A 19 1.47 5.51 7.34
N VAL A 20 0.98 5.41 6.10
CA VAL A 20 -0.41 5.76 5.75
C VAL A 20 -1.41 4.82 6.43
N ALA A 21 -1.14 3.51 6.44
CA ALA A 21 -1.96 2.52 7.16
C ALA A 21 -1.97 2.75 8.68
N PHE A 22 -0.83 3.18 9.24
CA PHE A 22 -0.75 3.58 10.63
C PHE A 22 -1.63 4.79 10.90
N LEU A 23 -1.48 5.86 10.13
CA LEU A 23 -2.29 7.08 10.26
C LEU A 23 -3.79 6.82 10.08
N SER A 24 -4.18 5.92 9.17
CA SER A 24 -5.60 5.59 8.93
C SER A 24 -6.25 4.91 10.13
N ALA A 25 -5.47 4.15 10.91
CA ALA A 25 -5.91 3.45 12.10
C ALA A 25 -6.08 4.36 13.33
N PHE A 26 -5.57 5.60 13.29
CA PHE A 26 -5.80 6.59 14.34
C PHE A 26 -7.15 7.27 14.16
N GLU A 27 -7.99 7.15 15.17
CA GLU A 27 -9.24 7.89 15.27
C GLU A 27 -9.17 8.91 16.41
N PRO A 28 -9.29 10.22 16.12
CA PRO A 28 -9.39 11.23 17.16
C PRO A 28 -10.74 11.11 17.88
N GLN A 29 -10.72 10.92 19.20
CA GLN A 29 -11.92 10.94 20.03
C GLN A 29 -12.21 12.36 20.53
N PRO A 30 -13.48 12.74 20.74
CA PRO A 30 -13.88 14.08 21.21
C PRO A 30 -13.21 14.51 22.53
N ALA A 31 -12.79 13.55 23.36
CA ALA A 31 -12.11 13.78 24.62
C ALA A 31 -10.59 14.08 24.49
N GLY A 32 -10.07 14.23 23.27
CA GLY A 32 -8.63 14.47 23.02
C GLY A 32 -7.75 13.22 23.16
N VAL A 33 -8.37 12.05 23.32
CA VAL A 33 -7.70 10.75 23.33
C VAL A 33 -7.67 10.18 21.92
N PHE A 34 -6.60 9.49 21.57
CA PHE A 34 -6.53 8.77 20.30
C PHE A 34 -6.83 7.29 20.53
N TYR A 35 -7.72 6.74 19.71
CA TYR A 35 -7.95 5.29 19.68
C TYR A 35 -7.30 4.69 18.45
N LEU A 36 -6.55 3.59 18.65
CA LEU A 36 -5.91 2.84 17.58
C LEU A 36 -6.77 1.64 17.20
N HIS A 37 -7.30 1.63 15.98
CA HIS A 37 -8.06 0.51 15.45
C HIS A 37 -7.13 -0.55 14.84
N ALA A 38 -6.76 -1.57 15.62
CA ALA A 38 -5.90 -2.66 15.15
C ALA A 38 -6.41 -3.33 13.86
N GLY A 39 -7.73 -3.50 13.70
CA GLY A 39 -8.32 -4.05 12.48
C GLY A 39 -8.07 -3.19 11.24
N ILE A 40 -8.24 -1.87 11.34
CA ILE A 40 -7.98 -0.93 10.25
C ILE A 40 -6.48 -0.92 9.91
N LEU A 41 -5.61 -0.98 10.93
CA LEU A 41 -4.17 -1.08 10.72
C LEU A 41 -3.79 -2.33 9.92
N LEU A 42 -4.24 -3.51 10.38
CA LEU A 42 -3.91 -4.78 9.74
C LEU A 42 -4.41 -4.85 8.30
N VAL A 43 -5.65 -4.39 8.07
CA VAL A 43 -6.23 -4.36 6.73
C VAL A 43 -5.55 -3.31 5.84
N GLY A 44 -5.20 -2.13 6.38
CA GLY A 44 -4.47 -1.09 5.68
C GLY A 44 -3.03 -1.50 5.29
N LEU A 45 -2.40 -2.41 6.05
CA LEU A 45 -1.08 -2.96 5.75
C LEU A 45 -1.10 -4.05 4.67
N LEU A 46 -2.23 -4.74 4.51
CA LEU A 46 -2.40 -5.86 3.59
C LEU A 46 -1.93 -5.58 2.15
N PRO A 47 -2.31 -4.47 1.49
CA PRO A 47 -1.88 -4.23 0.12
C PRO A 47 -0.37 -4.07 -0.01
N TYR A 48 0.31 -3.52 1.00
CA TYR A 48 1.77 -3.38 0.99
C TYR A 48 2.48 -4.69 1.30
N PHE A 49 1.89 -5.55 2.13
CA PHE A 49 2.38 -6.91 2.32
C PHE A 49 2.33 -7.69 1.00
N ILE A 50 1.20 -7.62 0.27
CA ILE A 50 1.07 -8.27 -1.04
C ILE A 50 2.02 -7.66 -2.07
N TYR A 51 2.08 -6.32 -2.14
CA TYR A 51 2.98 -5.60 -3.04
C TYR A 51 4.46 -5.95 -2.79
N SER A 52 4.86 -6.19 -1.53
CA SER A 52 6.24 -6.54 -1.18
C SER A 52 6.73 -7.82 -1.86
N PHE A 53 5.85 -8.79 -2.13
CA PHE A 53 6.22 -9.98 -2.90
C PHE A 53 6.60 -9.61 -4.34
N ALA A 54 5.85 -8.71 -4.98
CA ALA A 54 6.17 -8.25 -6.34
C ALA A 54 7.51 -7.49 -6.38
N VAL A 55 7.78 -6.62 -5.38
CA VAL A 55 9.04 -5.88 -5.23
C VAL A 55 10.24 -6.82 -5.02
N ALA A 56 10.06 -7.86 -4.20
CA ALA A 56 11.13 -8.83 -3.94
C ALA A 56 11.44 -9.66 -5.19
N LEU A 57 10.41 -10.07 -5.94
CA LEU A 57 10.54 -11.05 -7.01
C LEU A 57 10.84 -10.46 -8.39
N MET A 58 10.56 -9.17 -8.62
CA MET A 58 10.66 -8.55 -9.95
C MET A 58 11.38 -7.19 -9.89
N ASP A 59 12.29 -6.93 -10.83
CA ASP A 59 12.98 -5.64 -10.98
C ASP A 59 12.54 -4.99 -12.30
N ARG A 60 11.41 -4.27 -12.27
CA ARG A 60 10.80 -3.65 -13.46
C ARG A 60 10.05 -2.38 -13.08
N ALA A 61 10.12 -1.36 -13.94
CA ALA A 61 9.35 -0.12 -13.83
C ALA A 61 7.84 -0.34 -13.63
N LEU A 62 7.31 -1.49 -14.08
CA LEU A 62 5.93 -1.89 -13.83
C LEU A 62 5.60 -1.98 -12.33
N VAL A 63 6.50 -2.55 -11.51
CA VAL A 63 6.34 -2.64 -10.05
C VAL A 63 6.30 -1.24 -9.45
N THR A 64 7.24 -0.39 -9.84
CA THR A 64 7.29 1.02 -9.40
C THR A 64 5.97 1.74 -9.71
N VAL A 65 5.44 1.64 -10.94
CA VAL A 65 4.17 2.29 -11.33
C VAL A 65 3.00 1.82 -10.45
N HIS A 66 2.89 0.51 -10.22
CA HIS A 66 1.84 -0.03 -9.34
C HIS A 66 1.99 0.47 -7.90
N GLY A 67 3.22 0.60 -7.41
CA GLY A 67 3.49 1.16 -6.08
C GLY A 67 3.06 2.62 -5.96
N VAL A 68 3.36 3.45 -6.97
CA VAL A 68 2.93 4.87 -6.99
C VAL A 68 1.42 4.95 -6.98
N VAL A 69 0.75 4.20 -7.87
CA VAL A 69 -0.72 4.20 -7.98
C VAL A 69 -1.36 3.71 -6.68
N LEU A 70 -0.85 2.61 -6.11
CA LEU A 70 -1.31 2.07 -4.84
C LEU A 70 -1.21 3.10 -3.71
N LEU A 71 -0.02 3.71 -3.55
CA LEU A 71 0.22 4.69 -2.50
C LEU A 71 -0.64 5.93 -2.67
N ALA A 72 -0.77 6.45 -3.90
CA ALA A 72 -1.60 7.61 -4.19
C ALA A 72 -3.09 7.36 -3.86
N ILE A 73 -3.63 6.21 -4.27
CA ILE A 73 -5.03 5.85 -3.97
C ILE A 73 -5.22 5.71 -2.47
N HIS A 74 -4.30 5.04 -1.75
CA HIS A 74 -4.45 4.85 -0.32
C HIS A 74 -4.35 6.18 0.46
N ILE A 75 -3.40 7.06 0.11
CA ILE A 75 -3.33 8.42 0.68
C ILE A 75 -4.65 9.18 0.45
N TRP A 76 -5.17 9.13 -0.78
CA TRP A 76 -6.42 9.78 -1.12
C TRP A 76 -7.58 9.25 -0.29
N MET A 77 -7.73 7.92 -0.15
CA MET A 77 -8.77 7.30 0.66
C MET A 77 -8.68 7.73 2.13
N VAL A 78 -7.49 7.66 2.72
CA VAL A 78 -7.27 8.06 4.12
C VAL A 78 -7.60 9.53 4.30
N SER A 79 -7.19 10.38 3.36
CA SER A 79 -7.43 11.81 3.43
C SER A 79 -8.91 12.16 3.29
N ALA A 80 -9.61 11.50 2.37
CA ALA A 80 -11.04 11.67 2.17
C ALA A 80 -11.82 11.31 3.44
N VAL A 81 -11.49 10.18 4.08
CA VAL A 81 -12.22 9.71 5.26
C VAL A 81 -11.84 10.47 6.53
N ARG A 82 -10.54 10.68 6.79
CA ARG A 82 -10.06 11.23 8.06
C ARG A 82 -10.01 12.75 8.09
N PHE A 83 -9.91 13.42 6.94
CA PHE A 83 -9.73 14.88 6.88
C PHE A 83 -10.84 15.63 6.14
N ALA A 84 -11.67 14.95 5.32
CA ALA A 84 -12.70 15.62 4.51
C ALA A 84 -14.15 15.29 4.90
N THR A 85 -14.43 14.16 5.55
CA THR A 85 -15.79 13.74 5.90
C THR A 85 -16.08 13.79 7.41
N THR A 86 -17.24 14.33 7.79
CA THR A 86 -17.77 14.35 9.18
C THR A 86 -18.63 13.12 9.52
N GLU A 87 -18.80 12.19 8.59
CA GLU A 87 -19.78 11.09 8.66
C GLU A 87 -19.11 9.73 8.95
N ALA A 88 -19.76 8.92 9.79
CA ALA A 88 -19.32 7.57 10.15
C ALA A 88 -19.24 6.60 8.94
N TYR A 89 -19.90 6.93 7.83
CA TYR A 89 -19.94 6.12 6.61
C TYR A 89 -18.54 5.88 5.99
N GLY A 90 -17.60 6.79 6.22
CA GLY A 90 -16.24 6.71 5.68
C GLY A 90 -15.38 5.57 6.26
N VAL A 91 -15.68 5.07 7.47
CA VAL A 91 -14.85 4.04 8.13
C VAL A 91 -14.86 2.73 7.33
N SER A 92 -15.99 2.38 6.71
CA SER A 92 -16.10 1.19 5.87
C SER A 92 -15.13 1.21 4.67
N MET A 93 -14.85 2.40 4.12
CA MET A 93 -13.90 2.58 3.03
C MET A 93 -12.45 2.30 3.45
N LEU A 94 -12.10 2.58 4.71
CA LEU A 94 -10.79 2.23 5.28
C LEU A 94 -10.63 0.73 5.55
N VAL A 95 -11.74 -0.02 5.55
CA VAL A 95 -11.72 -1.49 5.69
C VAL A 95 -11.79 -2.17 4.33
N TYR A 96 -12.83 -1.91 3.54
CA TYR A 96 -13.02 -2.61 2.27
C TYR A 96 -12.10 -2.11 1.17
N GLY A 97 -11.71 -0.83 1.18
CA GLY A 97 -10.85 -0.26 0.16
C GLY A 97 -9.46 -0.91 0.11
N PRO A 98 -8.72 -1.05 1.23
CA PRO A 98 -7.44 -1.75 1.22
C PRO A 98 -7.56 -3.23 0.83
N VAL A 99 -8.68 -3.89 1.14
CA VAL A 99 -8.96 -5.26 0.67
C VAL A 99 -9.07 -5.29 -0.86
N VAL A 100 -9.84 -4.37 -1.46
CA VAL A 100 -9.94 -4.29 -2.93
C VAL A 100 -8.58 -4.00 -3.55
N LEU A 101 -7.82 -3.05 -3.01
CA LEU A 101 -6.45 -2.77 -3.49
C LEU A 101 -5.54 -4.00 -3.40
N SER A 102 -5.65 -4.77 -2.33
CA SER A 102 -4.92 -6.03 -2.13
C SER A 102 -5.25 -7.05 -3.22
N LEU A 103 -6.54 -7.22 -3.54
CA LEU A 103 -7.00 -8.13 -4.59
C LEU A 103 -6.51 -7.69 -5.98
N LEU A 104 -6.51 -6.39 -6.27
CA LEU A 104 -6.02 -5.84 -7.53
C LEU A 104 -4.52 -6.07 -7.76
N LEU A 105 -3.74 -6.31 -6.71
CA LEU A 105 -2.31 -6.63 -6.80
C LEU A 105 -2.03 -8.10 -7.08
N ILE A 106 -3.02 -9.00 -6.93
CA ILE A 106 -2.83 -10.43 -7.14
C ILE A 106 -2.28 -10.74 -8.55
N PRO A 107 -2.81 -10.17 -9.66
CA PRO A 107 -2.26 -10.41 -10.99
C PRO A 107 -0.78 -10.03 -11.12
N LEU A 108 -0.36 -8.94 -10.46
CA LEU A 108 1.03 -8.50 -10.45
C LEU A 108 1.92 -9.51 -9.71
N VAL A 109 1.46 -10.03 -8.56
CA VAL A 109 2.17 -11.07 -7.81
C VAL A 109 2.23 -12.38 -8.60
N ILE A 110 1.15 -12.79 -9.26
CA ILE A 110 1.14 -13.97 -10.14
C ILE A 110 2.16 -13.81 -11.27
N LEU A 111 2.22 -12.62 -11.88
CA LEU A 111 3.20 -12.31 -12.92
C LEU A 111 4.64 -12.41 -12.36
N ALA A 112 4.87 -11.83 -11.18
CA ALA A 112 6.18 -11.87 -10.51
C ALA A 112 6.60 -13.30 -10.14
N LEU A 113 5.67 -14.15 -9.71
CA LEU A 113 5.93 -15.56 -9.39
C LEU A 113 6.19 -16.43 -10.63
N ARG A 114 5.62 -16.08 -11.79
CA ARG A 114 5.86 -16.79 -13.05
C ARG A 114 7.19 -16.41 -13.70
N ARG A 115 7.71 -15.23 -13.38
CA ARG A 115 9.01 -14.74 -13.84
C ARG A 115 9.79 -14.18 -12.65
N PRO A 116 10.10 -15.01 -11.64
CA PRO A 116 10.89 -14.55 -10.52
C PRO A 116 12.28 -14.18 -11.06
N TRP A 117 13.01 -13.33 -10.34
CA TRP A 117 14.37 -12.86 -10.66
C TRP A 117 14.41 -11.68 -11.66
N GLY A 118 14.95 -10.54 -11.18
CA GLY A 118 15.36 -9.40 -12.02
C GLY A 118 16.43 -9.87 -12.99
N VAL A 119 16.07 -9.92 -14.27
CA VAL A 119 16.90 -10.48 -15.33
C VAL A 119 18.12 -9.60 -15.54
N GLU A 120 19.29 -10.09 -15.13
CA GLU A 120 20.51 -9.93 -15.93
C GLU A 120 20.89 -11.34 -16.40
N ALA A 121 20.23 -11.81 -17.46
CA ALA A 121 20.98 -12.55 -18.46
C ALA A 121 21.86 -11.49 -19.12
N SER A 122 23.13 -11.45 -18.70
CA SER A 122 24.18 -10.74 -19.41
C SER A 122 24.24 -11.30 -20.84
N GLU A 123 23.68 -10.58 -21.80
CA GLU A 123 24.10 -10.67 -23.20
C GLU A 123 25.19 -9.62 -23.46
#